data_AF-A0A0P9SNA2-F1
#
_entry.id   AF-A0A0P9SNA2-F1
#
_cell.length_a   1.000
_cell.length_b   1.000
_cell.length_c   1.000
_cell.angle_alpha   90.00
_cell.angle_beta   90.00
_cell.angle_gamma   90.00
#
_symmetry.space_group_name_H-M   'P 1'
#
loop_
_entity.id
_entity.type
_entity.pdbx_description
1 polymer ?
#
loop_
_entity_poly.entity_id
_entity_poly.type
_entity_poly.pdbx_seq_one_letter_code
_entity_poly.pdbx_strand_id
1 'polypeptide(L)'
;GLINAPGRLLLKNLTAVNNRNGEISSANGFTLAATTLDNTEGSVISDKALIVRVAQLLTNLRGLISATGVELSAATLDNRNAELSSLGELTATVGQFDNSGKGRLLANGALLLNADSLNNQSAGAVSGQQSVQLNVGQLINTGGGSVYAKNSLGLKDTGVLSNDQGTLRSDGTLALSAASLGNTAGSITSSGASSLTVDGSVVN
;
A
#
# COMPACT_ATOMS: atom_id res chain seq x y z
N GLY A 1 -23.72 6.37 6.05
CA GLY A 1 -24.22 5.91 7.37
C GLY A 1 -23.08 5.88 8.36
N LEU A 2 -23.36 5.81 9.68
CA LEU A 2 -22.31 5.84 10.72
C LEU A 2 -22.41 4.60 11.62
N ILE A 3 -21.31 3.87 11.76
CA ILE A 3 -21.07 2.88 12.80
C ILE A 3 -19.88 3.40 13.61
N ASN A 4 -20.10 3.85 14.83
CA ASN A 4 -19.06 4.37 15.71
C ASN A 4 -19.14 3.70 17.08
N ALA A 5 -17.98 3.34 17.63
CA ALA A 5 -17.89 2.84 19.01
C ALA A 5 -16.84 3.64 19.80
N PRO A 6 -17.21 4.27 20.94
CA PRO A 6 -16.23 4.84 21.86
C PRO A 6 -15.43 3.76 22.60
N GLY A 7 -15.95 2.54 22.65
CA GLY A 7 -15.31 1.35 23.20
C GLY A 7 -14.81 0.40 22.12
N ARG A 8 -14.74 -0.90 22.44
CA ARG A 8 -14.40 -1.95 21.47
C ARG A 8 -15.54 -2.15 20.47
N LEU A 9 -15.28 -1.86 19.19
CA LEU A 9 -16.15 -2.29 18.10
C LEU A 9 -15.94 -3.77 17.78
N LEU A 10 -17.02 -4.55 17.71
CA LEU A 10 -16.98 -5.96 17.36
C LEU A 10 -17.91 -6.24 16.19
N LEU A 11 -17.33 -6.59 15.05
CA LEU A 11 -18.05 -6.99 13.84
C LEU A 11 -17.88 -8.50 13.65
N LYS A 12 -18.98 -9.22 13.42
CA LYS A 12 -18.98 -10.68 13.32
C LYS A 12 -19.81 -11.14 12.13
N ASN A 13 -19.37 -12.25 11.52
CA ASN A 13 -20.09 -12.96 10.46
C ASN A 13 -20.45 -12.06 9.27
N LEU A 14 -19.52 -11.20 8.84
CA LEU A 14 -19.71 -10.33 7.70
C LEU A 14 -19.34 -11.09 6.42
N THR A 15 -20.27 -11.20 5.48
CA THR A 15 -19.96 -11.67 4.12
C THR A 15 -19.57 -10.48 3.24
N ALA A 16 -20.48 -9.52 3.08
CA ALA A 16 -20.23 -8.29 2.33
C ALA A 16 -20.44 -7.08 3.23
N VAL A 17 -19.52 -6.12 3.17
CA VAL A 17 -19.66 -4.83 3.84
C VAL A 17 -19.76 -3.74 2.79
N ASN A 18 -20.87 -3.01 2.80
CA ASN A 18 -21.05 -1.80 2.00
C ASN A 18 -20.96 -0.58 2.93
N ASN A 19 -19.82 0.10 2.88
CA ASN A 19 -19.55 1.33 3.61
C ASN A 19 -19.47 2.54 2.68
N ARG A 20 -20.19 2.54 1.56
CA ARG A 20 -20.18 3.65 0.63
C ARG A 20 -20.75 4.91 1.25
N ASN A 21 -20.07 6.06 1.10
CA ASN A 21 -20.48 7.32 1.72
C ASN A 21 -20.75 7.19 3.24
N GLY A 22 -20.04 6.27 3.88
CA GLY A 22 -20.25 5.88 5.27
C GLY A 22 -18.98 5.95 6.08
N GLU A 23 -19.14 5.76 7.38
CA GLU A 23 -18.03 5.68 8.31
C GLU A 23 -18.21 4.48 9.24
N ILE A 24 -17.14 3.69 9.37
CA ILE A 24 -16.98 2.66 10.39
C ILE A 24 -15.77 3.04 11.23
N SER A 25 -15.99 3.41 12.48
CA SER A 25 -14.93 3.93 13.34
C SER A 25 -14.96 3.47 14.79
N SER A 26 -13.80 3.52 15.44
CA SER A 26 -13.65 3.14 16.84
C SER A 26 -12.45 3.83 17.51
N ALA A 27 -12.64 4.29 18.75
CA ALA A 27 -11.55 4.84 19.58
C ALA A 27 -10.57 3.75 20.09
N ASN A 28 -10.92 2.49 19.89
CA ASN A 28 -10.10 1.33 20.19
C ASN A 28 -9.75 0.57 18.91
N GLY A 29 -8.82 -0.38 19.02
CA GLY A 29 -8.48 -1.26 17.92
C GLY A 29 -9.62 -2.21 17.61
N PHE A 30 -9.81 -2.51 16.33
CA PHE A 30 -10.83 -3.47 15.89
C PHE A 30 -10.40 -4.24 14.64
N THR A 31 -11.12 -5.33 14.39
CA THR A 31 -10.98 -6.12 13.18
C THR A 31 -12.22 -5.97 12.32
N LEU A 32 -12.03 -5.68 11.04
CA LEU A 32 -13.03 -5.80 10.00
C LEU A 32 -12.65 -7.02 9.14
N ALA A 33 -13.36 -8.13 9.33
CA ALA A 33 -13.19 -9.34 8.55
C ALA A 33 -14.43 -9.60 7.69
N ALA A 34 -14.27 -9.72 6.38
CA ALA A 34 -15.37 -9.94 5.43
C ALA A 34 -14.91 -10.72 4.18
N THR A 35 -15.84 -11.17 3.35
CA THR A 35 -15.51 -11.68 2.00
C THR A 35 -15.22 -10.52 1.05
N THR A 36 -16.06 -9.48 1.07
CA THR A 36 -15.87 -8.25 0.30
C THR A 36 -16.12 -7.02 1.15
N LEU A 37 -15.42 -5.92 0.84
CA LEU A 37 -15.64 -4.61 1.43
C LEU A 37 -15.63 -3.56 0.32
N ASP A 38 -16.74 -2.82 0.20
CA ASP A 38 -16.84 -1.60 -0.61
C ASP A 38 -16.81 -0.38 0.31
N ASN A 39 -15.69 0.32 0.30
CA ASN A 39 -15.41 1.56 1.01
C ASN A 39 -15.35 2.76 0.05
N THR A 40 -16.09 2.72 -1.08
CA THR A 40 -16.10 3.82 -2.06
C THR A 40 -16.69 5.09 -1.43
N GLU A 41 -15.91 6.19 -1.41
CA GLU A 41 -16.27 7.43 -0.69
C GLU A 41 -16.57 7.20 0.80
N GLY A 42 -16.09 6.09 1.35
CA GLY A 42 -16.29 5.70 2.75
C GLY A 42 -15.03 5.87 3.58
N SER A 43 -15.20 5.72 4.89
CA SER A 43 -14.13 5.78 5.88
C SER A 43 -14.16 4.56 6.79
N VAL A 44 -13.02 3.89 6.95
CA VAL A 44 -12.77 2.89 8.00
C VAL A 44 -11.61 3.37 8.86
N ILE A 45 -11.88 3.78 10.10
CA ILE A 45 -10.93 4.53 10.94
C ILE A 45 -10.79 3.91 12.32
N SER A 46 -9.56 3.76 12.84
CA SER A 46 -9.31 3.39 14.24
C SER A 46 -8.29 4.30 14.91
N ASP A 47 -8.54 4.73 16.14
CA ASP A 47 -7.55 5.49 16.92
C ASP A 47 -6.37 4.60 17.38
N LYS A 48 -6.48 3.28 17.25
CA LYS A 48 -5.44 2.29 17.63
C LYS A 48 -5.11 1.40 16.43
N ALA A 49 -4.92 0.09 16.65
CA ALA A 49 -4.63 -0.85 15.58
C ALA A 49 -5.91 -1.27 14.84
N LEU A 50 -5.89 -1.18 13.51
CA LEU A 50 -6.95 -1.66 12.63
C LEU A 50 -6.44 -2.90 11.88
N ILE A 51 -7.22 -3.97 11.95
CA ILE A 51 -6.98 -5.16 11.15
C ILE A 51 -8.09 -5.28 10.11
N VAL A 52 -7.74 -5.27 8.83
CA VAL A 52 -8.68 -5.43 7.70
C VAL A 52 -8.37 -6.74 6.99
N ARG A 53 -9.26 -7.74 7.11
CA ARG A 53 -9.11 -9.05 6.45
C ARG A 53 -10.25 -9.26 5.47
N VAL A 54 -9.97 -9.10 4.18
CA VAL A 54 -10.98 -9.24 3.12
C VAL A 54 -10.62 -10.44 2.26
N ALA A 55 -11.45 -11.48 2.23
CA ALA A 55 -11.06 -12.71 1.54
C ALA A 55 -10.91 -12.54 0.02
N GLN A 56 -11.66 -11.63 -0.59
CA GLN A 56 -11.67 -11.37 -2.02
C GLN A 56 -11.34 -9.90 -2.30
N LEU A 57 -12.36 -9.12 -2.67
CA LEU A 57 -12.22 -7.75 -3.15
C LEU A 57 -12.41 -6.74 -2.03
N LEU A 58 -11.38 -5.93 -1.81
CA LEU A 58 -11.43 -4.68 -1.07
C LEU A 58 -11.41 -3.51 -2.05
N THR A 59 -12.54 -2.81 -2.19
CA THR A 59 -12.64 -1.56 -2.95
C THR A 59 -12.54 -0.39 -1.99
N ASN A 60 -11.46 0.38 -2.08
CA ASN A 60 -11.28 1.65 -1.39
C ASN A 60 -11.11 2.74 -2.46
N LEU A 61 -12.20 3.14 -3.12
CA LEU A 61 -12.16 4.13 -4.21
C LEU A 61 -12.60 5.51 -3.69
N ARG A 62 -11.72 6.51 -3.76
CA ARG A 62 -11.93 7.83 -3.10
C ARG A 62 -12.32 7.70 -1.62
N GLY A 63 -11.95 6.58 -1.00
CA GLY A 63 -12.20 6.27 0.39
C GLY A 63 -10.96 6.47 1.25
N LEU A 64 -11.14 6.27 2.54
CA LEU A 64 -10.10 6.32 3.55
C LEU A 64 -10.11 5.04 4.39
N ILE A 65 -8.95 4.42 4.53
CA ILE A 65 -8.68 3.44 5.57
C ILE A 65 -7.49 3.96 6.37
N SER A 66 -7.67 4.26 7.65
CA SER A 66 -6.61 4.87 8.46
C SER A 66 -6.62 4.44 9.92
N ALA A 67 -5.44 4.25 10.51
CA ALA A 67 -5.31 3.93 11.92
C ALA A 67 -3.94 4.29 12.51
N THR A 68 -3.73 4.08 13.82
CA THR A 68 -2.40 4.18 14.44
C THR A 68 -1.48 3.02 14.06
N GLY A 69 -2.05 1.87 13.69
CA GLY A 69 -1.36 0.73 13.11
C GLY A 69 -2.30 0.01 12.17
N VAL A 70 -1.83 -0.46 11.01
CA VAL A 70 -2.68 -1.15 10.04
C VAL A 70 -2.08 -2.50 9.67
N GLU A 71 -2.88 -3.55 9.79
CA GLU A 71 -2.63 -4.85 9.18
C GLU A 71 -3.75 -5.11 8.16
N LEU A 72 -3.40 -5.30 6.89
CA LEU A 72 -4.35 -5.50 5.82
C LEU A 72 -4.05 -6.77 5.03
N SER A 73 -5.08 -7.57 4.75
CA SER A 73 -5.01 -8.64 3.77
C SER A 73 -6.20 -8.63 2.82
N ALA A 74 -5.92 -8.83 1.52
CA ALA A 74 -6.93 -8.94 0.48
C ALA A 74 -6.45 -9.79 -0.70
N ALA A 75 -7.33 -10.51 -1.40
CA ALA A 75 -6.95 -11.10 -2.69
C ALA A 75 -6.77 -9.99 -3.75
N THR A 76 -7.63 -8.97 -3.70
CA THR A 76 -7.54 -7.80 -4.57
C THR A 76 -7.85 -6.53 -3.77
N LEU A 77 -7.01 -5.51 -3.95
CA LEU A 77 -7.20 -4.17 -3.39
C LEU A 77 -7.22 -3.15 -4.54
N ASP A 78 -8.35 -2.45 -4.68
CA ASP A 78 -8.46 -1.23 -5.49
C ASP A 78 -8.38 -0.02 -4.55
N ASN A 79 -7.27 0.71 -4.58
CA ASN A 79 -7.02 1.92 -3.79
C ASN A 79 -6.85 3.16 -4.69
N ARG A 80 -7.41 3.13 -5.92
CA ARG A 80 -7.24 4.23 -6.85
C ARG A 80 -7.86 5.51 -6.31
N ASN A 81 -7.15 6.62 -6.44
CA ASN A 81 -7.59 7.94 -5.97
C ASN A 81 -8.05 7.97 -4.50
N ALA A 82 -7.51 7.08 -3.66
CA ALA A 82 -7.90 6.90 -2.28
C ALA A 82 -6.68 6.86 -1.37
N GLU A 83 -6.93 6.74 -0.06
CA GLU A 83 -5.87 6.64 0.92
C GLU A 83 -6.04 5.41 1.83
N LEU A 84 -4.93 4.68 1.97
CA LEU A 84 -4.69 3.67 2.98
C LEU A 84 -3.47 4.12 3.79
N SER A 85 -3.66 4.51 5.04
CA SER A 85 -2.61 5.13 5.85
C SER A 85 -2.49 4.60 7.27
N SER A 86 -1.29 4.70 7.84
CA SER A 86 -1.02 4.39 9.24
C SER A 86 -0.20 5.50 9.90
N LEU A 87 -0.57 5.93 11.10
CA LEU A 87 0.25 6.83 11.92
C LEU A 87 1.47 6.11 12.55
N GLY A 88 1.53 4.78 12.45
CA GLY A 88 2.63 3.94 12.87
C GLY A 88 2.97 2.95 11.77
N GLU A 89 3.10 1.67 12.12
CA GLU A 89 3.43 0.62 11.15
C GLU A 89 2.24 0.29 10.24
N LEU A 90 2.56 -0.06 8.99
CA LEU A 90 1.59 -0.59 8.02
C LEU A 90 2.14 -1.88 7.44
N THR A 91 1.40 -2.97 7.61
CA THR A 91 1.65 -4.25 6.92
C THR A 91 0.49 -4.58 6.01
N ALA A 92 0.77 -4.84 4.74
CA ALA A 92 -0.22 -5.26 3.77
C ALA A 92 0.24 -6.53 3.03
N THR A 93 -0.66 -7.51 2.92
CA THR A 93 -0.47 -8.72 2.11
C THR A 93 -1.61 -8.81 1.11
N VAL A 94 -1.32 -8.57 -0.17
CA VAL A 94 -2.35 -8.43 -1.20
C VAL A 94 -2.00 -9.24 -2.44
N GLY A 95 -2.92 -9.97 -3.06
CA GLY A 95 -2.63 -10.58 -4.37
C GLY A 95 -2.41 -9.50 -5.44
N GLN A 96 -3.50 -8.89 -5.89
CA GLN A 96 -3.48 -7.82 -6.89
C GLN A 96 -3.75 -6.46 -6.23
N PHE A 97 -2.80 -5.53 -6.30
CA PHE A 97 -2.94 -4.21 -5.70
C PHE A 97 -2.87 -3.10 -6.75
N ASP A 98 -3.99 -2.43 -6.98
CA ASP A 98 -4.06 -1.19 -7.76
C ASP A 98 -4.04 0.04 -6.85
N ASN A 99 -2.90 0.73 -6.82
CA ASN A 99 -2.66 2.01 -6.15
C ASN A 99 -2.51 3.16 -7.16
N SER A 100 -3.02 2.99 -8.38
CA SER A 100 -2.83 3.95 -9.46
C SER A 100 -3.70 5.21 -9.33
N GLY A 101 -3.48 6.18 -10.22
CA GLY A 101 -4.08 7.50 -10.09
C GLY A 101 -3.50 8.19 -8.86
N LYS A 102 -4.29 8.98 -8.13
CA LYS A 102 -3.83 9.58 -6.87
C LYS A 102 -3.96 8.64 -5.67
N GLY A 103 -3.76 7.33 -5.88
CA GLY A 103 -3.78 6.31 -4.83
C GLY A 103 -2.60 6.48 -3.87
N ARG A 104 -2.84 6.26 -2.58
CA ARG A 104 -1.86 6.50 -1.51
C ARG A 104 -1.79 5.32 -0.55
N LEU A 105 -0.60 4.75 -0.39
CA LEU A 105 -0.23 3.81 0.67
C LEU A 105 0.83 4.46 1.56
N LEU A 106 0.48 4.83 2.78
CA LEU A 106 1.32 5.68 3.63
C LEU A 106 1.56 5.08 5.02
N ALA A 107 2.80 5.08 5.49
CA ALA A 107 3.13 4.78 6.87
C ALA A 107 3.97 5.90 7.49
N ASN A 108 3.55 6.42 8.64
CA ASN A 108 4.41 7.25 9.48
C ASN A 108 5.44 6.41 10.28
N GLY A 109 5.32 5.09 10.24
CA GLY A 109 6.31 4.12 10.73
C GLY A 109 6.95 3.33 9.58
N ALA A 110 7.28 2.08 9.88
CA ALA A 110 7.73 1.12 8.88
C ALA A 110 6.57 0.65 8.00
N LEU A 111 6.85 0.45 6.71
CA LEU A 111 5.93 -0.09 5.73
C LEU A 111 6.45 -1.43 5.22
N LEU A 112 5.64 -2.48 5.35
CA LEU A 112 5.86 -3.78 4.72
C LEU A 112 4.70 -4.08 3.77
N LEU A 113 5.02 -4.29 2.49
CA LEU A 113 4.07 -4.77 1.48
C LEU A 113 4.56 -6.09 0.92
N ASN A 114 3.71 -7.10 0.97
CA ASN A 114 3.84 -8.32 0.18
C ASN A 114 2.73 -8.35 -0.85
N ALA A 115 3.06 -8.42 -2.14
CA ALA A 115 2.04 -8.56 -3.17
C ALA A 115 2.44 -9.39 -4.39
N ASP A 116 1.48 -10.00 -5.07
CA ASP A 116 1.78 -10.66 -6.35
C ASP A 116 2.03 -9.59 -7.43
N SER A 117 1.26 -8.50 -7.41
CA SER A 117 1.51 -7.33 -8.27
C SER A 117 1.11 -6.03 -7.58
N LEU A 118 1.90 -4.99 -7.82
CA LEU A 118 1.58 -3.62 -7.43
C LEU A 118 1.56 -2.72 -8.67
N ASN A 119 0.38 -2.18 -8.99
CA ASN A 119 0.25 -1.08 -9.93
C ASN A 119 0.25 0.26 -9.18
N ASN A 120 1.32 1.02 -9.31
CA ASN A 120 1.53 2.33 -8.70
C ASN A 120 1.66 3.45 -9.75
N GLN A 121 1.04 3.28 -10.93
CA GLN A 121 1.17 4.23 -12.03
C GLN A 121 0.36 5.53 -11.83
N SER A 122 0.59 6.52 -12.71
CA SER A 122 -0.30 7.69 -12.86
C SER A 122 -0.46 8.54 -11.59
N ALA A 123 0.68 8.90 -10.97
CA ALA A 123 0.78 9.63 -9.68
C ALA A 123 0.42 8.83 -8.42
N GLY A 124 0.45 7.49 -8.50
CA GLY A 124 0.33 6.61 -7.34
C GLY A 124 1.50 6.81 -6.38
N ALA A 125 1.25 6.72 -5.08
CA ALA A 125 2.27 6.95 -4.05
C ALA A 125 2.31 5.82 -3.03
N VAL A 126 3.50 5.27 -2.82
CA VAL A 126 3.85 4.35 -1.73
C VAL A 126 4.95 5.02 -0.89
N SER A 127 4.70 5.22 0.40
CA SER A 127 5.61 6.04 1.22
C SER A 127 5.69 5.57 2.68
N GLY A 128 6.91 5.54 3.22
CA GLY A 128 7.18 5.28 4.63
C GLY A 128 8.13 6.30 5.25
N GLN A 129 7.83 6.75 6.48
CA GLN A 129 8.71 7.65 7.25
C GLN A 129 9.83 6.91 7.99
N GLN A 130 9.86 5.58 7.94
CA GLN A 130 10.98 4.74 8.37
C GLN A 130 11.47 3.87 7.20
N SER A 131 11.60 2.56 7.41
CA SER A 131 11.88 1.60 6.34
C SER A 131 10.64 1.34 5.50
N VAL A 132 10.85 1.14 4.20
CA VAL A 132 9.86 0.60 3.27
C VAL A 132 10.44 -0.69 2.71
N GLN A 133 9.76 -1.81 2.92
CA GLN A 133 10.07 -3.10 2.31
C GLN A 133 8.93 -3.49 1.38
N LEU A 134 9.22 -3.62 0.09
CA LEU A 134 8.29 -4.14 -0.91
C LEU A 134 8.79 -5.50 -1.39
N ASN A 135 7.98 -6.54 -1.19
CA ASN A 135 8.19 -7.87 -1.75
C ASN A 135 7.08 -8.12 -2.76
N VAL A 136 7.41 -8.01 -4.04
CA VAL A 136 6.41 -8.02 -5.12
C VAL A 136 6.76 -8.99 -6.23
N GLY A 137 5.74 -9.58 -6.86
CA GLY A 137 5.92 -10.35 -8.08
C GLY A 137 6.19 -9.47 -9.31
N GLN A 138 5.58 -8.29 -9.34
CA GLN A 138 5.79 -7.25 -10.34
C GLN A 138 5.42 -5.87 -9.77
N LEU A 139 6.27 -4.87 -9.97
CA LEU A 139 5.97 -3.45 -9.72
C LEU A 139 5.88 -2.65 -11.02
N ILE A 140 4.72 -2.03 -11.25
CA ILE A 140 4.50 -1.01 -12.28
C ILE A 140 4.46 0.35 -11.60
N ASN A 141 5.58 1.07 -11.59
CA ASN A 141 5.75 2.39 -11.01
C ASN A 141 5.98 3.44 -12.11
N THR A 142 5.02 3.62 -13.02
CA THR A 142 5.22 4.44 -14.23
C THR A 142 4.37 5.72 -14.24
N GLY A 143 4.66 6.64 -15.15
CA GLY A 143 3.82 7.81 -15.39
C GLY A 143 3.63 8.69 -14.15
N GLY A 144 4.72 9.02 -13.46
CA GLY A 144 4.72 9.80 -12.22
C GLY A 144 4.45 8.99 -10.95
N GLY A 145 4.39 7.65 -11.04
CA GLY A 145 4.38 6.77 -9.87
C GLY A 145 5.59 7.01 -8.96
N SER A 146 5.38 6.94 -7.64
CA SER A 146 6.41 7.20 -6.64
C SER A 146 6.43 6.16 -5.54
N VAL A 147 7.64 5.64 -5.26
CA VAL A 147 7.97 4.87 -4.06
C VAL A 147 9.05 5.62 -3.30
N TYR A 148 8.76 5.95 -2.04
CA TYR A 148 9.66 6.73 -1.20
C TYR A 148 9.85 6.11 0.18
N ALA A 149 11.09 6.05 0.64
CA ALA A 149 11.43 5.70 2.01
C ALA A 149 12.33 6.75 2.64
N LYS A 150 11.98 7.22 3.84
CA LYS A 150 12.81 8.19 4.56
C LYS A 150 14.10 7.58 5.11
N ASN A 151 14.09 6.31 5.54
CA ASN A 151 15.28 5.67 6.12
C ASN A 151 15.91 4.64 5.17
N SER A 152 15.16 3.62 4.76
CA SER A 152 15.68 2.60 3.87
C SER A 152 14.60 2.08 2.95
N LEU A 153 14.93 1.93 1.66
CA LEU A 153 14.08 1.29 0.68
C LEU A 153 14.66 -0.09 0.34
N GLY A 154 13.95 -1.14 0.74
CA GLY A 154 14.15 -2.50 0.25
C GLY A 154 13.09 -2.82 -0.79
N LEU A 155 13.50 -3.19 -2.00
CA LEU A 155 12.61 -3.64 -3.06
C LEU A 155 13.10 -4.99 -3.58
N LYS A 156 12.28 -6.03 -3.38
CA LYS A 156 12.46 -7.34 -4.00
C LYS A 156 11.31 -7.54 -4.98
N ASP A 157 11.61 -7.37 -6.27
CA ASP A 157 10.71 -7.67 -7.37
C ASP A 157 11.15 -9.01 -8.00
N THR A 158 10.29 -10.02 -8.00
CA THR A 158 10.65 -11.32 -8.60
C THR A 158 10.41 -11.37 -10.11
N GLY A 159 9.91 -10.30 -10.71
CA GLY A 159 9.60 -10.17 -12.12
C GLY A 159 10.18 -8.89 -12.72
N VAL A 160 9.36 -8.22 -13.54
CA VAL A 160 9.76 -7.02 -14.27
C VAL A 160 9.43 -5.77 -13.46
N LEU A 161 10.46 -5.09 -12.96
CA LEU A 161 10.31 -3.77 -12.39
C LEU A 161 10.20 -2.73 -13.50
N SER A 162 9.03 -2.10 -13.64
CA SER A 162 8.79 -1.01 -14.60
C SER A 162 8.74 0.34 -13.88
N ASN A 163 9.80 1.13 -13.97
CA ASN A 163 9.95 2.45 -13.37
C ASN A 163 10.02 3.59 -14.41
N ASP A 164 9.54 3.36 -15.63
CA ASP A 164 9.55 4.36 -16.70
C ASP A 164 8.75 5.61 -16.30
N GLN A 165 9.39 6.79 -16.35
CA GLN A 165 8.83 8.06 -15.83
C GLN A 165 8.39 7.99 -14.36
N GLY A 166 8.91 7.01 -13.61
CA GLY A 166 8.65 6.79 -12.20
C GLY A 166 9.77 7.29 -11.30
N THR A 167 9.53 7.25 -10.00
CA THR A 167 10.54 7.53 -8.98
C THR A 167 10.59 6.42 -7.94
N LEU A 168 11.78 5.87 -7.72
CA LEU A 168 12.16 5.12 -6.53
C LEU A 168 13.20 5.93 -5.77
N ARG A 169 12.92 6.29 -4.52
CA ARG A 169 13.80 7.14 -3.73
C ARG A 169 13.95 6.64 -2.30
N SER A 170 15.19 6.56 -1.83
CA SER A 170 15.52 6.47 -0.42
C SER A 170 16.32 7.67 0.05
N ASP A 171 15.96 8.22 1.21
CA ASP A 171 16.79 9.22 1.91
C ASP A 171 17.88 8.60 2.80
N GLY A 172 17.95 7.27 2.86
CA GLY A 172 19.09 6.53 3.41
C GLY A 172 19.52 5.43 2.44
N THR A 173 19.44 4.15 2.82
CA THR A 173 19.95 3.07 1.95
C THR A 173 18.92 2.55 0.96
N LEU A 174 19.40 2.13 -0.21
CA LEU A 174 18.60 1.45 -1.23
C LEU A 174 19.14 0.04 -1.46
N ALA A 175 18.30 -0.97 -1.29
CA ALA A 175 18.57 -2.34 -1.71
C ALA A 175 17.47 -2.78 -2.68
N LEU A 176 17.82 -3.00 -3.93
CA LEU A 176 16.88 -3.38 -4.97
C LEU A 176 17.35 -4.66 -5.68
N SER A 177 16.42 -5.60 -5.81
CA SER A 177 16.59 -6.83 -6.57
C SER A 177 15.40 -6.98 -7.51
N ALA A 178 15.67 -7.22 -8.79
CA ALA A 178 14.65 -7.41 -9.82
C ALA A 178 15.08 -8.49 -10.83
N ALA A 179 14.14 -9.21 -11.44
CA ALA A 179 14.49 -10.10 -12.54
C ALA A 179 14.85 -9.31 -13.81
N SER A 180 14.20 -8.18 -14.05
CA SER A 180 14.60 -7.20 -15.07
C SER A 180 14.13 -5.80 -14.68
N LEU A 181 14.75 -4.77 -15.25
CA LEU A 181 14.51 -3.38 -14.90
C LEU A 181 14.26 -2.52 -16.15
N GLY A 182 13.14 -1.81 -16.18
CA GLY A 182 12.91 -0.65 -17.04
C GLY A 182 12.91 0.64 -16.21
N ASN A 183 13.67 1.65 -16.63
CA ASN A 183 13.81 2.94 -15.96
C ASN A 183 13.87 4.11 -16.97
N THR A 184 13.23 3.98 -18.13
CA THR A 184 13.26 4.99 -19.19
C THR A 184 12.67 6.31 -18.70
N ALA A 185 13.50 7.36 -18.68
CA ALA A 185 13.13 8.66 -18.09
C ALA A 185 12.62 8.58 -16.63
N GLY A 186 12.94 7.48 -15.94
CA GLY A 186 12.66 7.25 -14.53
C GLY A 186 13.85 7.61 -13.66
N SER A 187 13.63 7.63 -12.35
CA SER A 187 14.67 7.92 -11.36
C SER A 187 14.72 6.84 -10.28
N ILE A 188 15.93 6.36 -9.98
CA ILE A 188 16.21 5.44 -8.88
C ILE A 188 17.35 6.06 -8.07
N THR A 189 17.07 6.50 -6.84
CA THR A 189 18.00 7.32 -6.05
C THR A 189 18.09 6.88 -4.60
N SER A 190 19.26 7.15 -4.02
CA SER A 190 19.61 6.85 -2.63
C SER A 190 20.51 7.97 -2.11
N SER A 191 20.27 8.48 -0.89
CA SER A 191 21.19 9.42 -0.22
C SER A 191 22.30 8.69 0.57
N GLY A 192 22.15 7.38 0.80
CA GLY A 192 23.14 6.49 1.38
C GLY A 192 23.62 5.43 0.40
N ALA A 193 24.21 4.34 0.91
CA ALA A 193 24.66 3.23 0.08
C ALA A 193 23.52 2.62 -0.73
N SER A 194 23.79 2.29 -2.00
CA SER A 194 22.86 1.61 -2.89
C SER A 194 23.43 0.29 -3.38
N SER A 195 22.58 -0.73 -3.45
CA SER A 195 22.87 -2.02 -4.08
C SER A 195 21.75 -2.35 -5.05
N LEU A 196 22.12 -2.63 -6.30
CA LEU A 196 21.20 -2.99 -7.38
C LEU A 196 21.60 -4.36 -7.92
N THR A 197 20.74 -5.34 -7.76
CA THR A 197 20.91 -6.68 -8.34
C THR A 197 19.84 -6.92 -9.38
N VAL A 198 20.22 -7.02 -10.65
CA VAL A 198 19.29 -7.34 -11.74
C VAL A 198 19.81 -8.55 -12.49
N ASP A 199 19.01 -9.62 -12.52
CA ASP A 199 19.43 -10.91 -13.10
C ASP A 199 19.33 -10.92 -14.65
N GLY A 200 18.44 -10.09 -15.19
CA GLY A 200 18.13 -9.98 -16.61
C GLY A 200 18.45 -8.60 -17.19
N SER A 201 17.64 -8.14 -18.15
CA SER A 201 17.90 -6.90 -18.88
C SER A 201 17.67 -5.66 -18.03
N VAL A 202 18.47 -4.63 -18.28
CA VAL A 202 18.30 -3.27 -17.79
C VAL A 202 18.08 -2.34 -18.97
N VAL A 203 16.98 -1.59 -18.96
CA VAL A 203 16.67 -0.48 -19.87
C VAL A 203 16.60 0.80 -19.02
N ASN A 204 17.33 1.83 -19.43
CA ASN A 204 17.42 3.09 -18.69
C ASN A 204 17.38 4.28 -19.64
#